data_AF-A0A351YZI2-F1
#
_entry.id   AF-A0A351YZI2-F1
#
_cell.length_a   1.000
_cell.length_b   1.000
_cell.length_c   1.000
_cell.angle_alpha   90.00
_cell.angle_beta   90.00
_cell.angle_gamma   90.00
#
_symmetry.space_group_name_H-M   'P 1'
#
loop_
_entity.id
_entity.type
_entity.pdbx_description
1 polymer ?
#
loop_
_entity_poly.entity_id
_entity_poly.type
_entity_poly.pdbx_seq_one_letter_code
_entity_poly.pdbx_strand_id
1 'polypeptide(L)'
;MKIGEVISCNEKIELNKGRKTVSLLVKNIGDRPVQVGSHFHFFEVNKCLFFDRKTAFGFRLDIPSGMSVRFEPGEEKTVQLCSFGGKSEIYGLNNLTNGVAK
;
A
#
# COMPACT_ATOMS: atom_id res chain seq x y z
N MET A 1 37.92 0.50 -11.83
CA MET A 1 36.65 1.13 -12.21
C MET A 1 36.07 0.37 -13.40
N LYS A 2 34.83 -0.13 -13.30
CA LYS A 2 34.12 -0.88 -14.36
C LYS A 2 33.28 0.08 -15.19
N ILE A 3 33.30 -0.06 -16.52
CA ILE A 3 32.51 0.79 -17.43
C ILE A 3 31.02 0.60 -17.09
N GLY A 4 30.33 1.71 -16.82
CA GLY A 4 28.91 1.73 -16.47
C GLY A 4 28.61 1.40 -15.00
N GLU A 5 29.60 1.28 -14.13
CA GLU A 5 29.32 1.07 -12.70
C GLU A 5 28.73 2.30 -12.03
N VAL A 6 27.79 2.06 -11.12
CA VAL A 6 27.22 3.09 -10.24
C VAL A 6 27.89 2.95 -8.88
N ILE A 7 28.57 4.01 -8.44
CA ILE A 7 29.12 4.12 -7.09
C ILE A 7 28.14 4.96 -6.28
N SER A 8 27.31 4.32 -5.48
CA SER A 8 26.35 5.01 -4.61
C SER A 8 27.00 5.46 -3.30
N CYS A 9 26.48 6.53 -2.70
CA CYS A 9 26.78 6.81 -1.30
C CYS A 9 26.19 5.71 -0.40
N ASN A 10 26.80 5.49 0.77
CA ASN A 10 26.33 4.51 1.76
C ASN A 10 25.27 5.14 2.69
N GLU A 11 24.22 5.71 2.10
CA GLU A 11 23.16 6.40 2.82
C GLU A 11 21.82 5.68 2.63
N LYS A 12 21.04 5.59 3.71
CA LYS A 12 19.69 5.04 3.65
C LYS A 12 18.73 6.11 3.13
N ILE A 13 17.86 5.73 2.20
CA ILE A 13 16.80 6.59 1.70
C ILE A 13 15.53 6.34 2.50
N GLU A 14 15.06 7.36 3.21
CA GLU A 14 13.78 7.34 3.92
C GLU A 14 12.64 7.58 2.92
N LEU A 15 11.67 6.67 2.88
CA LEU A 15 10.50 6.77 2.02
C LEU A 15 9.34 7.41 2.77
N ASN A 16 8.46 8.12 2.05
CA ASN A 16 7.18 8.62 2.58
C ASN A 16 7.29 9.48 3.86
N LYS A 17 8.45 10.11 4.08
CA LYS A 17 8.75 10.92 5.26
C LYS A 17 7.66 11.96 5.54
N GLY A 18 7.25 12.04 6.81
CA GLY A 18 6.28 13.01 7.30
C GLY A 18 4.82 12.71 6.94
N ARG A 19 4.53 11.58 6.27
CA ARG A 19 3.15 11.15 6.03
C ARG A 19 2.55 10.52 7.27
N LYS A 20 1.23 10.65 7.42
CA LYS A 20 0.48 9.90 8.42
C LYS A 20 0.57 8.42 8.08
N THR A 21 0.81 7.59 9.09
CA THR A 21 0.87 6.13 8.93
C THR A 21 -0.09 5.43 9.87
N VAL A 22 -0.49 4.22 9.49
CA VAL A 22 -1.30 3.33 10.31
C VAL A 22 -0.91 1.89 10.05
N SER A 23 -0.94 1.06 11.09
CA SER A 23 -0.70 -0.38 10.99
C SER A 23 -2.02 -1.14 11.07
N LEU A 24 -2.25 -2.06 10.13
CA LEU A 24 -3.46 -2.88 10.08
C LEU A 24 -3.10 -4.36 9.98
N LEU A 25 -3.80 -5.18 10.75
CA LEU A 25 -3.81 -6.62 10.60
C LEU A 25 -4.78 -6.99 9.46
N VAL A 26 -4.28 -7.69 8.44
CA VAL A 26 -5.03 -8.02 7.23
C VAL A 26 -5.00 -9.52 7.01
N LYS A 27 -6.18 -10.12 6.87
CA LYS A 27 -6.35 -11.56 6.62
C LYS A 27 -6.97 -11.81 5.25
N ASN A 28 -6.39 -12.72 4.48
CA ASN A 28 -7.03 -13.22 3.27
C ASN A 28 -7.98 -14.36 3.62
N ILE A 29 -9.29 -14.12 3.54
CA ILE A 29 -10.33 -15.13 3.78
C ILE A 29 -10.73 -15.89 2.51
N GLY A 30 -10.10 -15.57 1.37
CA GLY A 30 -10.32 -16.26 0.11
C GLY A 30 -9.49 -17.54 -0.03
N ASP A 31 -9.80 -18.29 -1.09
CA ASP A 31 -9.13 -19.54 -1.48
C ASP A 31 -7.97 -19.34 -2.48
N ARG A 32 -7.75 -18.09 -2.91
CA ARG A 32 -6.72 -17.70 -3.88
C ARG A 32 -5.83 -16.60 -3.33
N PRO A 33 -4.55 -16.57 -3.72
CA PRO A 33 -3.64 -15.53 -3.29
C PRO A 33 -4.05 -14.16 -3.84
N VAL A 34 -3.84 -13.12 -3.04
CA VAL A 34 -4.08 -11.72 -3.40
C VAL A 34 -2.78 -10.93 -3.26
N GLN A 35 -2.46 -10.11 -4.24
CA GLN A 35 -1.28 -9.24 -4.22
C GLN A 35 -1.71 -7.79 -4.43
N VAL A 36 -1.27 -6.91 -3.52
CA VAL A 36 -1.65 -5.49 -3.52
C VAL A 36 -0.40 -4.63 -3.74
N GLY A 37 -0.43 -3.78 -4.76
CA GLY A 37 0.66 -2.89 -5.11
C GLY A 37 0.76 -1.64 -4.22
N SER A 38 1.94 -1.02 -4.22
CA SER A 38 2.30 0.15 -3.41
C SER A 38 1.33 1.34 -3.50
N HIS A 39 0.64 1.56 -4.63
CA HIS A 39 -0.18 2.74 -4.90
C HIS A 39 -1.68 2.47 -5.03
N PHE A 40 -2.13 1.25 -4.77
CA PHE A 40 -3.55 0.94 -4.77
C PHE A 40 -4.22 1.53 -3.51
N HIS A 41 -5.41 2.12 -3.65
CA HIS A 41 -6.17 2.64 -2.50
C HIS A 41 -6.55 1.48 -1.58
N PHE A 42 -5.95 1.40 -0.39
CA PHE A 42 -6.02 0.18 0.41
C PHE A 42 -7.46 -0.12 0.87
N PHE A 43 -8.28 0.91 1.09
CA PHE A 43 -9.72 0.78 1.31
C PHE A 43 -10.45 -0.04 0.23
N GLU A 44 -10.01 0.04 -1.03
CA GLU A 44 -10.69 -0.56 -2.17
C GLU A 44 -10.11 -1.91 -2.60
N VAL A 45 -9.16 -2.49 -1.86
CA VAL A 45 -8.55 -3.78 -2.25
C VAL A 45 -9.57 -4.91 -2.27
N ASN A 46 -9.19 -6.06 -2.83
CA ASN A 46 -10.04 -7.25 -2.95
C ASN A 46 -10.89 -7.51 -1.70
N LYS A 47 -12.19 -7.77 -1.89
CA LYS A 47 -13.18 -8.01 -0.82
C LYS A 47 -12.85 -9.21 0.07
N CYS A 48 -12.04 -10.15 -0.43
CA CYS A 48 -11.55 -11.28 0.36
C CYS A 48 -10.43 -10.91 1.35
N LEU A 49 -9.95 -9.66 1.36
CA LEU A 49 -9.07 -9.17 2.42
C LEU A 49 -9.91 -8.55 3.54
N PHE A 50 -9.88 -9.20 4.70
CA PHE A 50 -10.58 -8.82 5.91
C PHE A 50 -9.67 -7.98 6.82
N PHE A 51 -10.12 -6.77 7.15
CA PHE A 51 -9.45 -5.79 8.01
C PHE A 51 -10.39 -4.62 8.29
N ASP A 52 -10.00 -3.67 9.14
CA ASP A 52 -10.73 -2.41 9.34
C ASP A 52 -10.59 -1.49 8.12
N ARG A 53 -11.58 -1.57 7.22
CA ARG A 53 -11.64 -0.78 5.99
C ARG A 53 -11.66 0.72 6.26
N LYS A 54 -12.36 1.18 7.31
CA LYS A 54 -12.53 2.61 7.59
C LYS A 54 -11.18 3.28 7.86
N THR A 55 -10.31 2.59 8.60
CA THR A 55 -8.96 3.08 8.92
C THR A 55 -8.03 3.13 7.70
N ALA A 56 -8.32 2.40 6.63
CA ALA A 56 -7.55 2.40 5.40
C ALA A 56 -7.97 3.48 4.37
N PHE A 57 -9.02 4.25 4.65
CA PHE A 57 -9.53 5.26 3.72
C PHE A 57 -8.56 6.43 3.56
N GLY A 58 -8.14 6.71 2.32
CA GLY A 58 -7.11 7.71 2.01
C GLY A 58 -5.67 7.21 2.19
N PHE A 59 -5.46 5.90 2.40
CA PHE A 59 -4.15 5.29 2.60
C PHE A 59 -3.77 4.27 1.52
N ARG A 60 -2.46 4.08 1.34
CA ARG A 60 -1.83 3.06 0.49
C ARG A 60 -0.70 2.37 1.25
N LEU A 61 -0.20 1.24 0.75
CA LEU A 61 0.91 0.53 1.39
C LEU A 61 2.15 1.44 1.54
N ASP A 62 2.75 1.44 2.72
CA ASP A 62 3.99 2.16 3.04
C ASP A 62 5.21 1.32 2.66
N ILE A 63 5.38 1.08 1.36
CA ILE A 63 6.45 0.26 0.79
C ILE A 63 7.09 1.00 -0.39
N PRO A 64 8.27 0.57 -0.89
CA PRO A 64 8.89 1.15 -2.06
C PRO A 64 7.94 1.15 -3.28
N SER A 65 8.04 2.20 -4.10
CA SER A 65 7.25 2.30 -5.32
C SER A 65 7.53 1.12 -6.26
N GLY A 66 6.48 0.61 -6.91
CA GLY A 66 6.57 -0.58 -7.78
C GLY A 66 6.54 -1.92 -7.03
N MET A 67 6.69 -1.94 -5.70
CA MET A 67 6.58 -3.17 -4.90
C MET A 67 5.12 -3.48 -4.54
N SER A 68 4.92 -4.67 -3.96
CA SER A 68 3.61 -5.17 -3.53
C SER A 68 3.71 -6.08 -2.31
N VAL A 69 2.64 -6.20 -1.55
CA VAL A 69 2.48 -7.22 -0.50
C VAL A 69 1.57 -8.33 -1.02
N ARG A 70 2.00 -9.57 -0.82
CA ARG A 70 1.26 -10.79 -1.16
C ARG A 70 0.65 -11.40 0.10
N PHE A 71 -0.59 -11.88 -0.06
CA PHE A 71 -1.38 -12.58 0.95
C PHE A 71 -1.79 -13.94 0.38
N GLU A 72 -1.23 -15.02 0.91
CA GLU A 72 -1.66 -16.38 0.58
C GLU A 72 -3.07 -16.68 1.15
N PRO A 73 -3.78 -17.70 0.66
CA PRO A 73 -5.07 -18.10 1.23
C PRO A 73 -4.98 -18.39 2.74
N GLY A 74 -5.85 -17.76 3.52
CA GLY A 74 -5.87 -17.88 4.99
C GLY A 74 -4.78 -17.11 5.73
N GLU A 75 -3.79 -16.53 5.03
CA GLU A 75 -2.69 -15.78 5.64
C GLU A 75 -3.19 -14.51 6.33
N GLU A 76 -2.64 -14.24 7.50
CA GLU A 76 -2.84 -13.00 8.25
C GLU A 76 -1.50 -12.30 8.45
N LYS A 77 -1.46 -11.00 8.13
CA LYS A 77 -0.23 -10.21 8.14
C LYS A 77 -0.52 -8.76 8.53
N THR A 78 0.34 -8.21 9.38
CA THR A 78 0.33 -6.77 9.67
C THR A 78 1.02 -6.02 8.55
N VAL A 79 0.35 -5.01 8.01
CA VAL A 79 0.92 -4.08 7.02
C VAL A 79 0.90 -2.66 7.54
N GLN A 80 1.90 -1.87 7.14
CA GLN A 80 1.92 -0.44 7.38
C GLN A 80 1.40 0.29 6.14
N LEU A 81 0.53 1.27 6.37
CA LEU A 81 -0.01 2.15 5.35
C LEU A 81 0.46 3.59 5.57
N CYS A 82 0.56 4.37 4.49
CA CYS A 82 0.81 5.80 4.52
C CYS A 82 -0.27 6.54 3.72
N SER A 83 -0.56 7.80 4.09
CA SER A 83 -1.57 8.60 3.42
C SER A 83 -1.21 8.92 1.97
N PHE A 84 -2.20 9.03 1.08
CA PHE A 84 -1.99 9.63 -0.24
C PHE A 84 -1.53 11.08 -0.10
N GLY A 85 -0.72 11.54 -1.07
CA GLY A 85 -0.30 12.93 -1.18
C GLY A 85 -1.13 13.68 -2.22
N GLY A 86 -0.62 14.82 -2.69
CA GLY A 86 -1.28 15.63 -3.72
C GLY A 86 -2.64 16.16 -3.23
N LYS A 87 -3.65 16.14 -4.11
CA LYS A 87 -5.03 16.52 -3.74
C LYS A 87 -5.77 15.47 -2.91
N SER A 88 -5.19 14.28 -2.75
CA SER A 88 -5.85 13.11 -2.13
C SER A 88 -7.18 12.77 -2.82
N GLU A 89 -7.25 12.93 -4.14
CA GLU A 89 -8.42 12.54 -4.94
C GLU A 89 -8.17 11.19 -5.61
N ILE A 90 -9.12 10.27 -5.48
CA ILE A 90 -9.01 8.88 -5.96
C ILE A 90 -10.24 8.57 -6.82
N TYR A 91 -10.00 8.16 -8.06
CA TYR A 91 -11.03 7.88 -9.06
C TYR A 91 -10.82 6.50 -9.70
N GLY A 92 -11.91 5.87 -10.16
CA GLY A 92 -11.85 4.55 -10.80
C GLY A 92 -11.73 3.44 -9.75
N LEU A 93 -10.70 2.59 -9.82
CA LEU A 93 -10.51 1.41 -8.96
C LEU A 93 -11.78 0.55 -8.87
N ASN A 94 -12.47 0.53 -7.72
CA ASN A 94 -13.75 -0.17 -7.54
C ASN A 94 -14.95 0.79 -7.47
N ASN A 95 -14.76 2.03 -7.90
CA ASN A 95 -15.71 3.13 -7.89
C ASN A 95 -16.27 3.48 -6.50
N LEU A 96 -15.52 3.17 -5.43
CA LEU A 96 -16.00 3.39 -4.06
C LEU A 96 -15.67 4.78 -3.52
N THR A 97 -14.69 5.47 -4.10
CA THR A 97 -14.24 6.79 -3.63
C THR A 97 -14.66 7.92 -4.57
N ASN A 98 -14.21 7.88 -5.83
CA ASN A 98 -14.54 8.85 -6.89
C ASN A 98 -14.53 10.33 -6.44
N GLY A 99 -13.50 10.71 -5.67
CA GLY A 99 -13.39 12.03 -5.07
C GLY A 99 -12.31 12.12 -4.01
N VAL A 100 -12.43 13.09 -3.11
CA VAL A 100 -11.46 13.36 -2.05
C VAL A 100 -11.51 12.27 -0.98
N ALA A 101 -10.35 11.69 -0.65
CA ALA A 101 -10.15 10.68 0.38
C ALA A 101 -9.33 11.26 1.55
N LYS A 102 -10.00 12.01 2.43
CA LYS A 102 -9.42 12.65 3.62
C LYS A 102 -10.18 12.28 4.89
#